data_AF-A0A937NE51-F1
#
_entry.id   AF-A0A937NE51-F1
#
_cell.length_a   1.000
_cell.length_b   1.000
_cell.length_c   1.000
_cell.angle_alpha   90.00
_cell.angle_beta   90.00
_cell.angle_gamma   90.00
#
_symmetry.space_group_name_H-M   'P 1'
#
loop_
_entity.id
_entity.type
_entity.pdbx_description
1 polymer ?
#
loop_
_entity_poly.entity_id
_entity_poly.type
_entity_poly.pdbx_seq_one_letter_code
_entity_poly.pdbx_strand_id
1 'polypeptide(L)'
;MKVVSPSFPGAKGIGDSFRLMDEWYAKKDFADDLHVVLVQETEGMKGPMYQRPPFPATWARMHGKGRVFFCSMGHREDVWTNKTFQQVLLGGTAWAMGNVDADITPNIKTVTPKSEQLQS
;
A
#
# COMPACT_ATOMS: atom_id res chain seq x y z
N MET A 1 3.95 -6.36 -5.57
CA MET A 1 3.60 -5.81 -4.25
C MET A 1 4.35 -6.56 -3.19
N LYS A 2 5.09 -5.84 -2.34
CA LYS A 2 5.71 -6.39 -1.13
C LYS A 2 4.83 -6.08 0.08
N VAL A 3 4.62 -7.06 0.95
CA VAL A 3 3.87 -6.90 2.20
C VAL A 3 4.84 -6.45 3.28
N VAL A 4 4.55 -5.34 3.95
CA VAL A 4 5.41 -4.77 5.01
C VAL A 4 4.71 -4.62 6.35
N SER A 5 3.40 -4.86 6.41
CA SER A 5 2.62 -4.94 7.64
C SER A 5 1.74 -6.20 7.64
N PRO A 6 2.31 -7.40 7.87
CA PRO A 6 1.59 -8.67 7.78
C PRO A 6 0.56 -8.87 8.89
N SER A 7 0.63 -8.09 9.98
CA SER A 7 -0.36 -8.09 11.06
C SER A 7 -1.57 -7.20 10.76
N PHE A 8 -1.49 -6.32 9.75
CA PHE A 8 -2.63 -5.49 9.36
C PHE A 8 -3.80 -6.39 8.91
N PRO A 9 -5.06 -6.10 9.31
CA PRO A 9 -6.20 -6.99 9.05
C PRO A 9 -6.37 -7.43 7.59
N GLY A 10 -6.12 -6.54 6.63
CA GLY A 10 -6.18 -6.86 5.20
C GLY A 10 -4.97 -7.61 4.63
N ALA A 11 -3.85 -7.68 5.36
CA ALA A 11 -2.59 -8.24 4.87
C ALA A 11 -2.23 -9.62 5.47
N LYS A 12 -2.96 -10.05 6.51
CA LYS A 12 -2.70 -11.32 7.19
C LYS A 12 -2.79 -12.50 6.23
N GLY A 13 -1.78 -13.37 6.25
CA GLY A 13 -1.77 -14.61 5.47
C GLY A 13 -1.48 -14.46 3.97
N ILE A 14 -1.22 -13.25 3.46
CA ILE A 14 -0.83 -13.04 2.05
C ILE A 14 0.58 -13.61 1.75
N GLY A 15 1.45 -13.67 2.77
CA GLY A 15 2.87 -13.95 2.62
C GLY A 15 3.68 -12.67 2.38
N ASP A 16 4.94 -12.81 1.95
CA ASP A 16 5.88 -11.69 1.85
C ASP A 16 5.61 -10.78 0.65
N SER A 17 5.00 -11.31 -0.42
CA SER A 17 4.72 -10.56 -1.64
C SER A 17 3.66 -11.24 -2.50
N PHE A 18 3.08 -10.47 -3.41
CA PHE A 18 2.21 -10.97 -4.47
C PHE A 18 2.38 -10.15 -5.74
N ARG A 19 1.98 -10.74 -6.87
CA ARG A 19 1.93 -10.08 -8.18
C ARG A 19 0.49 -9.82 -8.56
N LEU A 20 0.26 -8.64 -9.13
CA LEU A 20 -1.02 -8.21 -9.67
C LEU A 20 -0.73 -7.46 -10.97
N MET A 21 -1.58 -7.59 -11.97
CA MET A 21 -1.55 -6.74 -13.16
C MET A 21 -2.61 -5.66 -12.97
N ASP A 22 -2.22 -4.39 -13.05
CA ASP A 22 -3.12 -3.24 -12.88
C ASP A 22 -2.56 -1.99 -13.59
N GLU A 23 -3.33 -0.90 -13.62
CA GLU A 23 -2.78 0.43 -13.93
C GLU A 23 -2.13 1.04 -12.68
N TRP A 24 -0.80 1.22 -12.70
CA TRP A 24 -0.07 1.68 -11.52
C TRP A 24 0.13 3.21 -11.51
N TYR A 25 -0.32 3.85 -10.43
CA TYR A 25 -0.07 5.27 -10.18
C TYR A 25 1.24 5.47 -9.40
N ALA A 26 2.24 6.12 -10.01
CA ALA A 26 3.49 6.47 -9.34
C ALA A 26 3.35 7.81 -8.58
N LYS A 27 2.87 7.75 -7.34
CA LYS A 27 2.71 8.94 -6.48
C LYS A 27 4.05 9.47 -5.95
N LYS A 28 4.03 10.71 -5.49
CA LYS A 28 5.11 11.41 -4.79
C LYS A 28 4.49 12.28 -3.68
N ASP A 29 5.32 12.89 -2.85
CA ASP A 29 4.93 13.78 -1.75
C ASP A 29 4.09 13.03 -0.69
N PHE A 30 4.64 11.94 -0.15
CA PHE A 30 3.98 11.15 0.89
C PHE A 30 4.08 11.84 2.25
N ALA A 31 3.04 11.66 3.07
CA ALA A 31 3.08 12.15 4.44
C ALA A 31 4.04 11.30 5.29
N ASP A 32 4.67 11.92 6.29
CA ASP A 32 5.62 11.24 7.18
C ASP A 32 4.94 10.30 8.20
N ASP A 33 3.63 10.43 8.37
CA ASP A 33 2.82 9.69 9.35
C ASP A 33 2.11 8.46 8.76
N LEU A 34 2.54 7.99 7.59
CA LEU A 34 1.94 6.81 6.96
C LEU A 34 2.42 5.51 7.61
N HIS A 35 1.46 4.64 7.94
CA HIS A 35 1.67 3.22 8.13
C HIS A 35 1.44 2.50 6.81
N VAL A 36 2.52 2.19 6.11
CA VAL A 36 2.52 1.46 4.86
C VAL A 36 2.20 -0.01 5.12
N VAL A 37 1.23 -0.52 4.38
CA VAL A 37 0.81 -1.93 4.40
C VAL A 37 1.43 -2.69 3.24
N LEU A 38 1.40 -2.08 2.04
CA LEU A 38 1.97 -2.63 0.81
C LEU A 38 2.93 -1.64 0.16
N VAL A 39 4.06 -2.15 -0.32
CA VAL A 39 5.06 -1.42 -1.09
C VAL A 39 4.96 -1.82 -2.57
N GLN A 40 4.93 -0.80 -3.44
CA GLN A 40 5.15 -0.98 -4.87
C GLN A 40 6.66 -1.14 -5.10
N GLU A 41 7.07 -2.37 -5.35
CA GLU A 41 8.41 -2.63 -5.90
C GLU A 41 8.44 -2.13 -7.34
N THR A 42 9.52 -1.45 -7.70
CA THR A 42 9.71 -0.82 -9.02
C THR A 42 10.65 -1.62 -9.93
N GLU A 43 11.41 -2.56 -9.36
CA GLU A 43 12.31 -3.42 -10.12
C GLU A 43 11.53 -4.23 -11.17
N GLY A 44 12.02 -4.20 -12.42
CA GLY A 44 11.41 -4.89 -13.56
C GLY A 44 10.16 -4.20 -14.15
N MET A 45 9.71 -3.08 -13.59
CA MET A 45 8.63 -2.28 -14.20
C MET A 45 9.15 -1.42 -15.36
N LYS A 46 8.29 -1.19 -16.37
CA LYS A 46 8.62 -0.41 -17.57
C LYS A 46 8.02 0.99 -17.50
N GLY A 47 8.82 2.00 -17.84
CA GLY A 47 8.40 3.41 -17.90
C GLY A 47 9.24 4.29 -16.97
N PRO A 48 9.47 5.57 -17.33
CA PRO A 48 10.38 6.45 -16.59
C PRO A 48 9.92 6.68 -15.14
N MET A 49 8.62 6.70 -14.89
CA MET A 49 8.04 6.89 -13.55
C MET A 49 8.35 5.76 -12.56
N TYR A 50 8.84 4.60 -13.03
CA TYR A 50 9.28 3.48 -12.18
C TYR A 50 10.80 3.40 -12.06
N GLN A 51 11.56 4.26 -12.73
CA GLN A 51 13.01 4.38 -12.52
C GLN A 51 13.26 5.20 -11.24
N ARG A 52 12.88 4.63 -10.10
CA ARG A 52 12.95 5.27 -8.78
C ARG A 52 12.90 4.21 -7.68
N PRO A 53 13.26 4.55 -6.43
CA PRO A 53 13.10 3.64 -5.30
C PRO A 53 11.65 3.17 -5.09
N PRO A 54 11.44 2.01 -4.44
CA PRO A 54 10.11 1.53 -4.06
C PRO A 54 9.34 2.56 -3.23
N PHE A 55 8.01 2.59 -3.40
CA PHE A 55 7.15 3.59 -2.77
C PHE A 55 5.85 2.99 -2.21
N PRO A 56 5.15 3.69 -1.29
CA PRO A 56 3.90 3.20 -0.71
C PRO A 56 2.81 2.97 -1.76
N ALA A 57 2.25 1.76 -1.79
CA ALA A 57 1.10 1.41 -2.63
C ALA A 57 -0.22 1.44 -1.85
N THR A 58 -0.22 0.91 -0.63
CA THR A 58 -1.40 0.86 0.24
C THR A 58 -0.96 1.19 1.65
N TRP A 59 -1.69 2.08 2.32
CA TRP A 59 -1.32 2.60 3.63
C TRP A 59 -2.54 3.01 4.45
N ALA A 60 -2.33 3.12 5.75
CA ALA A 60 -3.27 3.64 6.73
C ALA A 60 -2.63 4.79 7.50
N ARG A 61 -3.45 5.75 7.96
CA ARG A 61 -3.04 6.81 8.89
C ARG A 61 -4.21 7.29 9.73
N MET A 62 -3.91 7.95 10.83
CA MET A 62 -4.89 8.84 11.48
C MET A 62 -4.85 10.23 10.83
N HIS A 63 -6.01 10.87 10.80
CA HIS A 63 -6.14 12.30 10.53
C HIS A 63 -7.04 12.92 11.61
N GLY A 64 -6.41 13.53 12.61
CA GLY A 64 -7.09 13.87 13.86
C GLY A 64 -7.65 12.60 14.52
N LYS A 65 -8.97 12.52 14.67
CA LYS A 65 -9.67 11.32 15.18
C LYS A 65 -10.16 10.38 14.08
N GLY A 66 -10.04 10.77 12.82
CA GLY A 66 -10.49 9.98 11.67
C GLY A 66 -9.46 8.94 11.25
N ARG A 67 -9.93 7.78 10.79
CA ARG A 67 -9.12 6.72 10.19
C ARG A 67 -9.13 6.88 8.67
N VAL A 68 -7.97 6.95 8.04
CA VAL A 68 -7.82 7.06 6.58
C VAL A 68 -7.08 5.84 6.06
N PHE A 69 -7.72 5.11 5.16
CA PHE A 69 -7.12 4.00 4.43
C PHE A 69 -7.05 4.34 2.94
N PHE A 70 -5.90 4.09 2.32
CA PHE A 70 -5.68 4.29 0.91
C PHE A 70 -5.19 2.98 0.26
N CYS A 71 -5.79 2.62 -0.87
CA CYS A 71 -5.44 1.47 -1.69
C CYS A 71 -5.24 1.92 -3.14
N SER A 72 -4.08 1.64 -3.73
CA SER A 72 -3.76 2.02 -5.11
C SER A 72 -4.25 1.03 -6.18
N MET A 73 -4.71 -0.15 -5.78
CA MET A 73 -5.19 -1.21 -6.68
C MET A 73 -6.67 -1.01 -7.00
N GLY A 74 -7.14 -1.58 -8.12
CA GLY A 74 -8.55 -1.70 -8.46
C GLY A 74 -8.98 -1.02 -9.76
N HIS A 75 -8.05 -0.66 -10.66
CA HIS A 75 -8.40 -0.03 -11.93
C HIS A 75 -9.03 -1.04 -12.90
N ARG A 76 -8.43 -2.22 -13.06
CA ARG A 76 -8.93 -3.24 -13.99
C ARG A 76 -10.07 -4.08 -13.41
N GLU A 77 -10.98 -4.54 -14.26
CA GLU A 77 -12.10 -5.41 -13.87
C GLU A 77 -11.65 -6.76 -13.27
N ASP A 78 -10.61 -7.37 -13.83
CA ASP A 78 -10.10 -8.66 -13.36
C ASP A 78 -9.53 -8.59 -11.92
N VAL A 79 -9.02 -7.42 -11.50
CA VAL A 79 -8.56 -7.17 -10.13
C VAL A 79 -9.69 -7.33 -9.11
N TRP A 80 -10.93 -6.98 -9.46
CA TRP A 80 -12.08 -7.09 -8.55
C TRP A 80 -12.45 -8.54 -8.20
N THR A 81 -12.02 -9.51 -9.01
CA THR A 81 -12.20 -10.95 -8.74
C THR A 81 -11.00 -11.58 -8.03
N ASN A 82 -9.90 -10.83 -7.85
CA ASN A 82 -8.71 -11.30 -7.16
C ASN A 82 -8.93 -11.34 -5.63
N LYS A 83 -8.80 -12.53 -5.04
CA LYS A 83 -9.03 -12.74 -3.60
C LYS A 83 -8.09 -11.91 -2.71
N THR A 84 -6.82 -11.76 -3.11
CA THR A 84 -5.85 -10.94 -2.36
C THR A 84 -6.25 -9.48 -2.36
N PHE A 85 -6.68 -8.95 -3.52
CA PHE A 85 -7.21 -7.59 -3.60
C PHE A 85 -8.44 -7.39 -2.72
N GLN A 86 -9.44 -8.28 -2.84
CA GLN A 86 -10.66 -8.22 -2.02
C GLN A 86 -10.33 -8.25 -0.52
N GLN A 87 -9.39 -9.10 -0.10
CA GLN A 87 -8.96 -9.19 1.28
C GLN A 87 -8.34 -7.88 1.78
N VAL A 88 -7.41 -7.30 1.01
CA VAL A 88 -6.77 -6.02 1.38
C VAL A 88 -7.80 -4.90 1.47
N LEU A 89 -8.69 -4.82 0.48
CA LEU A 89 -9.75 -3.80 0.44
C LEU A 89 -10.69 -3.94 1.64
N LEU A 90 -11.25 -5.13 1.87
CA LEU A 90 -12.19 -5.37 2.97
C LEU A 90 -11.55 -5.17 4.34
N GLY A 91 -10.30 -5.62 4.54
CA GLY A 91 -9.59 -5.43 5.80
C GLY A 91 -9.27 -3.97 6.07
N GLY A 92 -8.87 -3.21 5.05
CA GLY A 92 -8.65 -1.77 5.16
C GLY A 92 -9.94 -0.99 5.43
N THR A 93 -11.04 -1.33 4.75
CA THR A 93 -12.36 -0.75 4.99
C THR A 93 -12.88 -1.07 6.39
N ALA A 94 -12.76 -2.31 6.85
CA ALA A 94 -13.14 -2.70 8.21
C ALA A 94 -12.36 -1.92 9.27
N TRP A 95 -11.04 -1.73 9.08
CA TRP A 95 -10.22 -0.91 9.96
C TRP A 95 -10.67 0.56 9.94
N ALA A 96 -10.89 1.13 8.75
CA ALA A 96 -11.33 2.53 8.60
C ALA A 96 -12.70 2.79 9.26
N MET A 97 -13.60 1.81 9.25
CA MET A 97 -14.91 1.89 9.91
C MET A 97 -14.87 1.67 11.43
N GLY A 98 -13.74 1.24 12.00
CA GLY A 98 -13.66 0.94 13.43
C GLY A 98 -14.08 -0.47 13.82
N ASN A 99 -14.33 -1.37 12.86
CA ASN A 99 -14.76 -2.74 13.14
C ASN A 99 -13.63 -3.64 13.63
N VAL A 100 -12.39 -3.26 13.35
CA VAL A 100 -11.16 -3.95 13.78
C VAL A 100 -10.10 -2.91 14.14
N ASP A 101 -9.19 -3.31 15.02
CA ASP A 101 -8.02 -2.50 15.39
C ASP A 101 -6.75 -3.03 14.73
N ALA A 102 -5.80 -2.13 14.54
CA ALA A 102 -4.47 -2.42 14.02
C ALA A 102 -3.47 -1.41 14.60
N ASP A 103 -2.24 -1.87 14.86
CA ASP A 103 -1.13 -0.96 15.10
C ASP A 103 -0.78 -0.25 13.78
N ILE A 104 -0.94 1.06 13.78
CA ILE A 104 -0.65 1.93 12.64
C ILE A 104 0.48 2.91 12.96
N THR A 105 1.44 2.48 13.81
CA THR A 105 2.68 3.22 14.03
C THR A 105 3.34 3.54 12.68
N PRO A 106 3.65 4.82 12.37
CA PRO A 106 4.22 5.20 11.08
C PRO A 106 5.52 4.43 10.78
N ASN A 107 5.63 3.92 9.55
CA ASN A 107 6.77 3.11 9.12
C ASN A 107 7.33 3.54 7.75
N ILE A 108 6.79 4.59 7.11
CA ILE A 108 7.17 4.98 5.75
C ILE A 108 8.68 5.15 5.56
N LYS A 109 9.37 5.78 6.52
CA LYS A 109 10.81 6.04 6.44
C LYS A 109 11.66 4.77 6.51
N THR A 110 11.13 3.69 7.10
CA THR A 110 11.85 2.42 7.25
C THR A 110 11.57 1.46 6.09
N VAL A 111 10.33 1.40 5.61
CA VAL A 111 9.92 0.40 4.62
C VAL A 111 9.99 0.89 3.17
N THR A 112 9.98 2.20 2.96
CA THR A 112 10.18 2.82 1.64
C THR A 112 11.19 3.97 1.74
N PRO A 113 12.45 3.67 2.10
CA PRO A 113 13.47 4.70 2.19
C PRO A 113 13.66 5.35 0.82
N LYS A 114 13.79 6.67 0.80
CA LYS A 114 14.02 7.46 -0.43
C LYS A 114 12.85 7.41 -1.43
N SER A 115 11.63 7.08 -1.00
CA SER A 115 10.43 7.08 -1.85
C SER A 115 10.21 8.40 -2.59
N GLU A 116 10.67 9.54 -2.04
CA GLU A 116 10.56 10.86 -2.67
C GLU A 116 11.58 11.14 -3.77
N GLN A 117 12.62 10.30 -3.94
CA GLN A 117 13.62 10.50 -4.97
C GLN A 117 13.06 10.13 -6.34
N LEU A 118 12.97 11.13 -7.22
CA LEU A 118 12.67 10.95 -8.63
C LEU A 118 13.98 11.04 -9.42
N GLN A 119 14.18 10.15 -10.38
CA GLN A 119 15.28 10.34 -11.34
C GLN A 119 14.98 11.56 -12.21
N SER A 120 16.00 12.42 -12.34
CA SER A 120 15.99 13.64 -13.16
C SER A 120 16.12 13.35 -14.64
#